data_AF-A0A8X6WQ19-F1
#
_entry.id   AF-A0A8X6WQ19-F1
#
_cell.length_a   1.000
_cell.length_b   1.000
_cell.length_c   1.000
_cell.angle_alpha   90.00
_cell.angle_beta   90.00
_cell.angle_gamma   90.00
#
_symmetry.space_group_name_H-M   'P 1'
#
loop_
_entity.id
_entity.type
_entity.pdbx_description
1 polymer ?
#
loop_
_entity_poly.entity_id
_entity_poly.type
_entity_poly.pdbx_seq_one_letter_code
_entity_poly.pdbx_strand_id
1 'polypeptide(L)'
;MFIRNVPNDVGDSELLDVIREQNPEILVSNECWNESRARFVLKKFQHVRTVVIEFHPKIRKNVNAVGSLKIMWNMCRIEDFLVINRCFSCLGYNHRANECTKNLSCYFCGGAKGITVKP
;
A
#
# COMPACT_ATOMS: atom_id res chain seq x y z
N MET A 1 -3.68 -0.97 -2.01
CA MET A 1 -2.69 -0.96 -3.11
C MET A 1 -2.11 0.44 -3.22
N PHE A 2 -0.93 0.62 -3.81
CA PHE A 2 -0.41 1.94 -4.13
C PHE A 2 -0.12 2.07 -5.63
N ILE A 3 -0.44 3.25 -6.18
CA ILE A 3 -0.21 3.59 -7.58
C ILE A 3 0.91 4.62 -7.64
N ARG A 4 1.95 4.34 -8.41
CA ARG A 4 3.07 5.28 -8.64
C ARG A 4 2.80 6.16 -9.85
N ASN A 5 3.38 7.37 -9.81
CA ASN A 5 3.40 8.32 -10.93
C ASN A 5 2.02 8.84 -11.35
N VAL A 6 1.06 8.91 -10.42
CA VAL A 6 -0.25 9.54 -10.63
C VAL A 6 -0.04 11.03 -10.87
N PRO A 7 -0.50 11.63 -11.98
CA PRO A 7 -0.40 13.07 -12.22
C PRO A 7 -1.01 13.89 -11.09
N ASN A 8 -0.38 15.01 -10.73
CA ASN A 8 -0.92 15.92 -9.72
C ASN A 8 -2.21 16.61 -10.18
N ASP A 9 -2.45 16.69 -11.49
CA ASP A 9 -3.63 17.32 -12.10
C ASP A 9 -4.93 16.56 -11.85
N VAL A 10 -4.84 15.27 -11.50
CA VAL A 10 -6.01 14.46 -11.13
C VAL A 10 -6.21 14.57 -9.62
N GLY A 11 -7.35 15.10 -9.18
CA GLY A 11 -7.72 15.19 -7.76
C GLY A 11 -8.06 13.83 -7.14
N ASP A 12 -8.00 13.74 -5.80
CA ASP A 12 -8.32 12.48 -5.09
C ASP A 12 -9.79 12.07 -5.26
N SER A 13 -10.70 13.04 -5.40
CA SER A 13 -12.14 12.81 -5.56
C SER A 13 -12.53 12.20 -6.91
N GLU A 14 -11.78 12.52 -7.97
CA GLU A 14 -12.06 12.07 -9.35
C GLU A 14 -11.16 10.90 -9.79
N LEU A 15 -10.13 10.57 -9.01
CA LEU A 15 -9.13 9.57 -9.37
C LEU A 15 -9.74 8.20 -9.71
N LEU A 16 -10.75 7.76 -8.95
CA LEU A 16 -11.43 6.49 -9.20
C LEU A 16 -12.26 6.53 -10.47
N ASP A 17 -12.91 7.65 -10.77
CA ASP A 17 -13.69 7.83 -12.00
C ASP A 17 -12.78 7.79 -13.23
N VAL A 18 -11.66 8.52 -13.18
CA VAL A 18 -10.64 8.50 -14.24
C VAL A 18 -10.10 7.08 -14.47
N ILE A 19 -9.76 6.35 -13.40
CA ILE A 19 -9.29 4.97 -13.51
C ILE A 19 -10.37 4.08 -14.13
N ARG A 20 -11.64 4.22 -13.71
CA ARG A 20 -12.76 3.44 -14.23
C ARG A 20 -12.97 3.68 -15.73
N GLU A 21 -12.97 4.95 -16.15
CA GLU A 21 -13.23 5.34 -17.54
C GLU A 21 -12.11 4.94 -18.50
N GLN A 22 -10.85 5.09 -18.08
CA GLN A 22 -9.70 4.87 -18.96
C GLN A 22 -9.20 3.42 -19.01
N ASN A 23 -9.71 2.55 -18.13
CA ASN A 23 -9.29 1.14 -18.03
C ASN A 23 -10.51 0.21 -18.14
N PRO A 24 -11.15 0.11 -19.32
CA PRO A 24 -12.31 -0.76 -19.53
C PRO A 24 -12.04 -2.25 -19.18
N GLU A 25 -10.78 -2.69 -19.27
CA GLU A 25 -10.33 -4.04 -18.96
C GLU A 25 -10.48 -4.46 -17.50
N ILE A 26 -10.62 -3.50 -16.56
CA ILE A 26 -10.81 -3.79 -15.14
C ILE A 26 -12.24 -3.56 -14.65
N LEU A 27 -13.17 -3.21 -15.56
CA LEU A 27 -14.54 -2.90 -15.21
C LEU A 27 -15.26 -4.08 -14.53
N VAL A 28 -16.07 -3.71 -13.54
CA VAL A 28 -16.95 -4.57 -12.75
C VAL A 28 -18.21 -3.76 -12.41
N SER A 29 -19.11 -4.30 -11.59
CA SER A 29 -20.33 -3.60 -11.19
C SER A 29 -20.07 -2.29 -10.44
N ASN A 30 -20.99 -1.33 -10.55
CA ASN A 30 -20.84 0.00 -9.94
C ASN A 30 -20.75 -0.06 -8.41
N GLU A 31 -21.39 -1.03 -7.76
CA GLU A 31 -21.31 -1.23 -6.31
C GLU A 31 -19.86 -1.46 -5.86
N CYS A 32 -19.08 -2.23 -6.64
CA CYS A 32 -17.67 -2.48 -6.33
C CYS A 32 -16.82 -1.20 -6.38
N TRP A 33 -17.16 -0.26 -7.27
CA TRP A 33 -16.48 1.03 -7.37
C TRP A 33 -16.86 1.94 -6.21
N ASN A 34 -18.14 1.96 -5.82
CA ASN A 34 -18.63 2.72 -4.67
C ASN A 34 -18.02 2.25 -3.34
N GLU A 35 -17.65 0.98 -3.23
CA GLU A 35 -16.95 0.42 -2.06
C GLU A 35 -15.42 0.66 -2.09
N SER A 36 -14.88 1.22 -3.18
CA SER A 36 -13.47 1.57 -3.32
C SER A 36 -13.22 3.03 -2.97
N ARG A 37 -12.02 3.34 -2.46
CA ARG A 37 -11.66 4.73 -2.07
C ARG A 37 -10.17 5.01 -2.17
N ALA A 38 -9.82 6.21 -2.63
CA ALA A 38 -8.49 6.79 -2.41
C ALA A 38 -8.31 7.06 -0.89
N ARG A 39 -7.18 6.65 -0.33
CA ARG A 39 -6.92 6.74 1.12
C ARG A 39 -6.05 7.94 1.46
N PHE A 40 -4.82 7.96 0.95
CA PHE A 40 -3.87 9.04 1.22
C PHE A 40 -2.73 9.03 0.20
N VAL A 41 -1.99 10.14 0.15
CA VAL A 41 -0.77 10.28 -0.65
C VAL A 41 0.42 9.79 0.17
N LEU A 42 1.10 8.75 -0.32
CA LEU A 42 2.30 8.19 0.33
C LEU A 42 3.53 9.07 0.08
N LYS A 43 3.67 9.60 -1.14
CA LYS A 43 4.80 10.46 -1.53
C LYS A 43 4.35 11.42 -2.63
N LYS A 44 4.82 12.67 -2.58
CA LYS A 44 4.55 13.71 -3.58
C LYS A 44 5.84 14.18 -4.23
N PHE A 45 5.81 14.36 -5.53
CA PHE A 45 6.85 14.97 -6.36
C PHE A 45 6.27 16.18 -7.09
N GLN A 46 7.10 16.88 -7.87
CA GLN A 46 6.72 18.14 -8.54
C GLN A 46 5.46 18.00 -9.41
N HIS A 47 5.38 16.96 -10.25
CA HIS A 47 4.28 16.76 -11.21
C HIS A 47 3.46 15.48 -10.96
N VAL A 48 3.93 14.61 -10.08
CA VAL A 48 3.31 13.31 -9.84
C VAL A 48 3.29 12.97 -8.35
N ARG A 49 2.44 12.01 -7.98
CA ARG A 49 2.34 11.48 -6.63
C ARG A 49 2.15 9.97 -6.63
N THR A 50 2.48 9.37 -5.48
CA THR A 50 2.16 7.98 -5.17
C THR A 50 0.95 7.97 -4.24
N VAL A 51 -0.13 7.34 -4.68
CA VAL A 51 -1.42 7.33 -3.95
C VAL A 51 -1.71 5.91 -3.46
N VAL A 52 -2.17 5.79 -2.23
CA VAL A 52 -2.71 4.55 -1.69
C VAL A 52 -4.21 4.51 -1.98
N ILE A 53 -4.65 3.45 -2.64
CA ILE A 53 -6.07 3.17 -2.94
C ILE A 53 -6.47 1.84 -2.30
N GLU A 54 -7.65 1.85 -1.71
CA GLU A 54 -8.36 0.64 -1.28
C GLU A 54 -9.38 0.27 -2.36
N PHE A 55 -9.11 -0.82 -3.06
CA PHE A 55 -10.02 -1.37 -4.05
C PHE A 55 -10.86 -2.49 -3.44
N HIS A 56 -12.12 -2.60 -3.87
CA HIS A 56 -12.93 -3.78 -3.66
C HIS A 56 -12.21 -5.04 -4.23
N PRO A 57 -12.32 -6.22 -3.58
CA PRO A 57 -11.58 -7.42 -4.00
C PRO A 57 -11.71 -7.81 -5.47
N LYS A 58 -12.88 -7.61 -6.09
CA LYS A 58 -13.08 -7.88 -7.52
C LYS A 58 -12.26 -6.96 -8.42
N ILE A 59 -12.23 -5.65 -8.11
CA ILE A 59 -11.40 -4.68 -8.84
C ILE A 59 -9.93 -5.01 -8.62
N ARG A 60 -9.52 -5.26 -7.37
CA ARG A 60 -8.15 -5.64 -7.02
C ARG A 60 -7.65 -6.84 -7.83
N LYS A 61 -8.48 -7.88 -8.03
CA LYS A 61 -8.11 -9.05 -8.84
C LYS A 61 -7.77 -8.65 -10.28
N ASN A 62 -8.59 -7.83 -10.91
CA ASN A 62 -8.38 -7.38 -12.29
C ASN A 62 -7.18 -6.44 -12.39
N VAL A 63 -7.06 -5.49 -11.46
CA VAL A 63 -5.94 -4.55 -11.38
C VAL A 63 -4.60 -5.26 -11.20
N ASN A 64 -4.55 -6.32 -10.38
CA ASN A 64 -3.37 -7.17 -10.22
C ASN A 64 -3.00 -7.91 -11.52
N ALA A 65 -3.99 -8.34 -12.31
CA ALA A 65 -3.73 -9.03 -13.57
C ALA A 65 -3.12 -8.09 -14.62
N VAL A 66 -3.53 -6.81 -14.63
CA VAL A 66 -3.00 -5.80 -15.58
C VAL A 66 -1.67 -5.20 -15.10
N GLY A 67 -1.48 -5.04 -13.79
CA GLY A 67 -0.23 -4.55 -13.18
C GLY A 67 0.07 -3.06 -13.37
N SER A 68 -0.70 -2.36 -14.20
CA SER A 68 -0.60 -0.91 -14.40
C SER A 68 -1.94 -0.31 -14.82
N LEU A 69 -2.17 0.97 -14.53
CA LEU A 69 -3.40 1.70 -14.80
C LEU A 69 -3.14 2.95 -15.63
N LYS A 70 -3.98 3.18 -16.63
CA LYS A 70 -3.97 4.41 -17.45
C LYS A 70 -4.65 5.51 -16.64
N ILE A 71 -3.93 6.60 -16.42
CA ILE A 71 -4.42 7.77 -15.70
C ILE A 71 -3.94 9.00 -16.45
N MET A 72 -4.87 9.68 -17.12
CA MET A 72 -4.57 10.70 -18.13
C MET A 72 -3.62 10.14 -19.19
N TRP A 73 -2.51 10.83 -19.44
CA TRP A 73 -1.49 10.42 -20.41
C TRP A 73 -0.44 9.47 -19.80
N ASN A 74 -0.61 9.03 -18.55
CA ASN A 74 0.39 8.27 -17.81
C ASN A 74 -0.02 6.80 -17.64
N MET A 75 0.93 5.90 -17.90
CA MET A 75 0.85 4.50 -17.49
C MET A 75 1.42 4.35 -16.06
N CYS A 76 0.53 4.17 -15.09
CA CYS A 76 0.86 4.19 -13.67
C CYS A 76 0.97 2.77 -13.12
N ARG A 77 2.16 2.37 -12.63
CA ARG A 77 2.34 1.04 -12.03
C ARG A 77 1.60 0.93 -10.70
N ILE A 78 0.98 -0.21 -10.47
CA ILE A 78 0.27 -0.52 -9.23
C ILE A 78 0.89 -1.71 -8.52
N GLU A 79 1.03 -1.60 -7.20
CA GLU A 79 1.59 -2.63 -6.34
C GLU A 79 0.79 -2.78 -5.05
N ASP A 80 0.96 -3.92 -4.39
CA ASP A 80 0.35 -4.16 -3.08
C ASP A 80 1.01 -3.28 -2.02
N PHE A 81 0.17 -2.61 -1.24
CA PHE A 81 0.63 -1.81 -0.10
C PHE A 81 0.47 -2.64 1.17
N LEU A 82 1.57 -3.26 1.61
CA LEU A 82 1.63 -4.05 2.84
C LEU A 82 2.46 -3.30 3.88
N VAL A 83 1.83 -2.91 4.99
CA VAL A 83 2.51 -2.29 6.13
C VAL A 83 2.81 -3.39 7.14
N ILE A 84 4.06 -3.85 7.18
CA ILE A 84 4.52 -4.80 8.17
C ILE A 84 5.02 -4.03 9.39
N ASN A 85 4.30 -4.11 10.50
CA ASN A 85 4.72 -3.53 11.76
C ASN A 85 5.65 -4.50 12.50
N ARG A 86 6.94 -4.15 12.62
CA ARG A 86 7.92 -4.91 13.38
C ARG A 86 8.13 -4.28 14.75
N CYS A 87 7.94 -5.06 15.80
CA CYS A 87 8.23 -4.67 17.17
C CYS A 87 9.73 -4.58 17.39
N PHE A 88 10.22 -3.42 17.83
CA PHE A 88 11.65 -3.23 18.12
C PHE A 88 12.09 -3.83 19.47
N SER A 89 11.15 -4.28 20.31
CA SER A 89 11.47 -4.93 21.60
C SER A 89 11.76 -6.43 21.43
N CYS A 90 10.84 -7.17 20.80
CA CYS A 90 10.96 -8.63 20.66
C CYS A 90 11.32 -9.11 19.25
N LEU A 91 11.43 -8.18 18.28
CA LEU A 91 11.64 -8.44 16.85
C LEU A 91 10.51 -9.20 16.14
N GLY A 92 9.38 -9.43 16.82
CA GLY A 92 8.17 -10.00 16.23
C GLY A 92 7.37 -9.01 15.40
N TYR A 93 6.30 -9.51 14.76
CA TYR A 93 5.42 -8.72 13.89
C TYR A 93 4.07 -8.42 14.54
N ASN A 94 3.31 -7.50 13.92
CA ASN A 94 1.90 -7.20 14.23
C ASN A 94 1.63 -6.58 15.61
N HIS A 95 2.62 -5.95 16.22
CA HIS A 95 2.44 -5.12 17.41
C HIS A 95 3.58 -4.10 17.50
N ARG A 96 3.34 -3.01 18.23
CA ARG A 96 4.37 -1.99 18.49
C ARG A 96 5.15 -2.33 19.77
N ALA A 97 6.33 -1.72 19.91
CA ALA A 97 7.19 -1.92 21.08
C ALA A 97 6.52 -1.53 22.41
N ASN A 98 5.67 -0.51 22.40
CA ASN A 98 4.89 -0.05 23.56
C ASN A 98 3.75 -1.01 23.97
N GLU A 99 3.31 -1.88 23.05
CA GLU A 99 2.25 -2.90 23.27
C GLU A 99 2.86 -4.30 23.48
N CYS A 100 4.19 -4.38 23.59
CA CYS A 100 4.90 -5.65 23.62
C CYS A 100 4.86 -6.29 25.02
N THR A 101 4.30 -7.50 25.10
CA THR A 101 4.29 -8.34 26.31
C THR A 101 5.39 -9.41 26.31
N LYS A 102 6.20 -9.49 25.24
CA LYS A 102 7.27 -10.47 25.08
C LYS A 102 8.60 -9.97 25.64
N ASN A 103 9.51 -10.91 25.89
CA ASN A 103 10.87 -10.63 26.32
C ASN A 103 11.64 -9.79 25.29
N LEU A 104 12.58 -8.99 25.79
CA LEU A 104 13.46 -8.19 24.94
C LEU A 104 14.47 -9.10 24.22
N SER A 105 14.52 -8.95 22.89
CA SER A 105 15.47 -9.63 22.02
C SER A 105 16.57 -8.67 21.60
N CYS A 106 17.80 -9.16 21.47
CA CYS A 106 18.92 -8.40 20.94
C CYS A 106 18.72 -8.13 19.44
N TYR A 107 18.81 -6.87 19.02
CA TYR A 107 18.65 -6.50 17.60
C TYR A 107 19.74 -7.11 16.69
N PHE A 108 20.92 -7.41 17.25
CA PHE A 108 22.05 -7.96 16.50
C PHE A 108 21.98 -9.48 16.33
N CYS A 109 21.71 -10.23 17.42
CA CYS A 109 21.73 -11.70 17.39
C CYS A 109 20.36 -12.37 17.51
N GLY A 110 19.28 -11.62 17.77
CA GLY A 110 17.93 -12.15 17.99
C GLY A 110 17.74 -12.91 19.31
N GLY A 111 18.80 -13.11 20.10
CA GLY A 111 18.77 -13.80 21.38
C GLY A 111 18.08 -12.99 22.48
N ALA A 112 17.54 -13.69 23.49
CA ALA A 112 16.99 -13.04 24.67
C ALA A 112 18.07 -12.26 25.44
N LYS A 113 17.72 -11.09 25.99
CA LYS A 113 18.60 -10.35 26.89
C LYS A 113 19.09 -11.27 28.02
N GLY A 114 20.41 -11.45 28.13
CA GLY A 114 21.05 -12.28 29.16
C GLY A 114 21.93 -13.41 28.62
N ILE A 115 21.87 -13.71 27.32
CA ILE A 115 22.80 -14.67 26.69
C ILE A 115 23.94 -13.85 26.07
N THR A 116 25.07 -13.76 26.76
CA THR A 116 26.33 -13.31 26.14
C THR A 116 26.71 -14.32 25.08
N VAL A 117 26.40 -14.04 23.82
CA VAL A 117 26.97 -14.77 22.69
C VAL A 117 28.44 -14.34 22.64
N LYS A 118 29.34 -15.16 23.19
CA LYS A 118 30.78 -14.96 23.02
C LYS A 118 31.10 -15.08 21.52
N PRO A 119 31.99 -14.21 20.99
CA PRO A 119 32.43 -14.26 19.60
C PRO A 119 33.17 -15.57 19.27
#